data_AF-A0A0L0HCI3-F1
#
_entry.id   AF-A0A0L0HCI3-F1
#
_cell.length_a   1.000
_cell.length_b   1.000
_cell.length_c   1.000
_cell.angle_alpha   90.00
_cell.angle_beta   90.00
_cell.angle_gamma   90.00
#
_symmetry.space_group_name_H-M   'P 1'
#
loop_
_entity.id
_entity.type
_entity.pdbx_description
1 polymer ?
#
loop_
_entity_poly.entity_id
_entity_poly.type
_entity_poly.pdbx_seq_one_letter_code
_entity_poly.pdbx_strand_id
1 'polypeptide(L)'
;MFSIYELLVAFFSLALRGFFREVKSRGSHKIPPSGPVIFCVAPHANQFVDPLMLLTNCGRRVGFLAAKKSMDKPHIGIPARIMGAIPVVRPQDLVKAGKGKIYMDTENPLILKGIDTEFTRVLHFRALIKLPQEAGAFEVVEVLSDTEVKIKRAVEGKEAVALLSSEGGTSYKVIPHVDQADMFNAVTERLERGDCVGIFPEGGSHDRPELLPLKAGVTIMALGAMYKNPDLNVQIVPVGLNYFHADKFRSRAVIEFGDPIQVPSELVAQYGKGGPEKRAACAILLDTIYTSLKAITTTAPDYDTLMVIQAARRLYKPPHKRLNLDQTLLLSRRFTEGYLKYRNDPRVQDLTGRVLEYNRLLSYYGIRDHQVQRTAVGRLWALSRLLARVIELLVFAFFGLPGLVLTAPIWHTARRVAAAKMVEAKAGSSVKIWGKDVVATWKVLTAVFLIPVFWFLYTLTSFLVSYFILDLGRRPSLIVTAVIATAIPLLTWATIHCYDHGADIFKSLRPLWMAVVAGSSAQPLRDMRQDLAERIARGIDELGPELYGPDFHSTRIVRAEDVDYGLRLSQKLRRGEGFQTQDFRWDEVDEREFSDDVFLFKDETRGVVQGVWGDVRQRRARSL
;
A
#
# COMPACT_ATOMS: atom_id res chain seq x y z
N MET A 1 14.49 10.11 30.59
CA MET A 1 13.02 10.10 30.71
C MET A 1 12.46 10.14 29.30
N PHE A 2 11.69 9.14 28.87
CA PHE A 2 11.12 9.13 27.52
C PHE A 2 10.13 10.28 27.35
N SER A 3 10.22 11.01 26.25
CA SER A 3 9.20 12.00 25.90
C SER A 3 7.88 11.32 25.52
N ILE A 4 6.75 12.04 25.63
CA ILE A 4 5.44 11.51 25.20
C ILE A 4 5.47 11.07 23.72
N TYR A 5 6.24 11.77 22.88
CA TYR A 5 6.50 11.38 21.49
C TYR A 5 7.10 9.98 21.39
N GLU A 6 8.16 9.69 22.14
CA GLU A 6 8.84 8.40 22.12
C GLU A 6 7.94 7.27 22.65
N LEU A 7 7.13 7.55 23.67
CA LEU A 7 6.15 6.60 24.19
C LEU A 7 5.08 6.27 23.13
N LEU A 8 4.57 7.26 22.41
CA LEU A 8 3.62 7.05 21.31
C LEU A 8 4.24 6.28 20.15
N VAL A 9 5.47 6.61 19.75
CA VAL A 9 6.17 5.87 18.69
C VAL A 9 6.43 4.42 19.11
N ALA A 10 6.83 4.17 20.36
CA ALA A 10 7.00 2.81 20.88
C ALA A 10 5.66 2.04 20.90
N PHE A 11 4.58 2.68 21.32
CA PHE A 11 3.23 2.11 21.30
C PHE A 11 2.79 1.72 19.88
N PHE A 12 2.92 2.63 18.91
CA PHE A 12 2.57 2.34 17.53
C PHE A 12 3.53 1.34 16.87
N SER A 13 4.80 1.30 17.28
CA SER A 13 5.73 0.25 16.87
C SER A 13 5.24 -1.13 17.30
N LEU A 14 4.74 -1.27 18.53
CA LEU A 14 4.13 -2.51 19.01
C LEU A 14 2.87 -2.87 18.20
N ALA A 15 2.00 -1.89 17.90
CA ALA A 15 0.82 -2.11 17.07
C ALA A 15 1.19 -2.57 15.65
N LEU A 16 2.22 -1.97 15.03
CA LEU A 16 2.73 -2.39 13.73
C LEU A 16 3.34 -3.79 13.77
N ARG A 17 4.09 -4.16 14.81
CA ARG A 17 4.63 -5.53 14.99
C ARG A 17 3.54 -6.58 15.20
N GLY A 18 2.44 -6.20 15.85
CA GLY A 18 1.24 -7.03 15.93
C GLY A 18 0.58 -7.23 14.56
N PHE A 19 0.45 -6.15 13.78
CA PHE A 19 -0.22 -6.20 12.48
C PHE A 19 0.63 -6.81 11.35
N PHE A 20 1.90 -6.44 11.24
CA PHE A 20 2.84 -6.93 10.22
C PHE A 20 3.78 -7.97 10.81
N ARG A 21 4.01 -9.05 10.05
CA ARG A 21 4.94 -10.13 10.44
C ARG A 21 6.38 -9.69 10.42
N GLU A 22 6.71 -8.87 9.46
CA GLU A 22 8.06 -8.36 9.31
C GLU A 22 8.01 -6.99 8.64
N VAL A 23 8.74 -6.04 9.22
CA VAL A 23 9.02 -4.73 8.62
C VAL A 23 10.53 -4.61 8.53
N LYS A 24 11.06 -4.47 7.31
CA LYS A 24 12.49 -4.24 7.10
C LYS A 24 12.74 -2.80 6.66
N SER A 25 13.83 -2.25 7.17
CA SER A 25 14.37 -0.96 6.75
C SER A 25 15.60 -1.17 5.89
N ARG A 26 15.67 -0.48 4.75
CA ARG A 26 16.82 -0.48 3.84
C ARG A 26 17.30 0.95 3.63
N GLY A 27 18.62 1.16 3.61
CA GLY A 27 19.19 2.49 3.36
C GLY A 27 19.07 3.46 4.55
N SER A 28 18.72 2.99 5.75
CA SER A 28 18.62 3.86 6.94
C SER A 28 19.91 4.61 7.27
N HIS A 29 21.08 4.06 6.93
CA HIS A 29 22.38 4.73 7.05
C HIS A 29 22.54 5.96 6.15
N LYS A 30 21.71 6.09 5.12
CA LYS A 30 21.69 7.25 4.20
C LYS A 30 20.96 8.45 4.80
N ILE A 31 20.19 8.25 5.88
CA ILE A 31 19.44 9.33 6.53
C ILE A 31 20.45 10.28 7.20
N PRO A 32 20.42 11.58 6.90
CA PRO A 32 21.26 12.54 7.58
C PRO A 32 21.05 12.48 9.11
N PRO A 33 22.12 12.35 9.91
CA PRO A 33 22.00 12.19 11.36
C PRO A 33 21.51 13.46 12.06
N SER A 34 21.73 14.63 11.43
CA SER A 34 21.37 15.97 11.90
C SER A 34 20.95 16.86 10.73
N GLY A 35 20.34 18.00 11.07
CA GLY A 35 19.90 18.99 10.09
C GLY A 35 18.49 18.75 9.53
N PRO A 36 17.97 19.73 8.77
CA PRO A 36 16.62 19.71 8.24
C PRO A 36 16.44 18.66 7.16
N VAL A 37 15.44 17.79 7.33
CA VAL A 37 15.12 16.74 6.36
C VAL A 37 13.64 16.78 6.00
N ILE A 38 13.35 16.78 4.71
CA ILE A 38 12.01 16.47 4.20
C ILE A 38 12.02 15.02 3.71
N PHE A 39 11.31 14.15 4.42
CA PHE A 39 11.06 12.78 3.96
C PHE A 39 9.91 12.80 2.95
N CYS A 40 10.24 12.54 1.69
CA CYS A 40 9.26 12.42 0.62
C CYS A 40 8.87 10.95 0.48
N VAL A 41 7.65 10.58 0.86
CA VAL A 41 7.25 9.17 1.01
C VAL A 41 6.27 8.76 -0.08
N ALA A 42 6.54 7.65 -0.77
CA ALA A 42 5.65 7.09 -1.78
C ALA A 42 5.81 5.56 -1.92
N PRO A 43 4.84 4.83 -2.50
CA PRO A 43 3.45 5.26 -2.71
C PRO A 43 2.73 5.49 -1.38
N HIS A 44 1.66 6.30 -1.41
CA HIS A 44 0.74 6.42 -0.29
C HIS A 44 -0.33 5.30 -0.33
N ALA A 45 0.11 4.07 -0.05
CA ALA A 45 -0.72 2.87 -0.13
C ALA A 45 -1.58 2.60 1.11
N ASN A 46 -1.34 3.29 2.23
CA ASN A 46 -2.21 3.27 3.40
C ASN A 46 -2.35 4.65 4.05
N GLN A 47 -3.50 4.96 4.64
CA GLN A 47 -3.69 6.23 5.36
C GLN A 47 -2.80 6.39 6.61
N PHE A 48 -3.17 5.75 7.73
CA PHE A 48 -2.52 5.93 9.02
C PHE A 48 -1.25 5.08 9.16
N VAL A 49 -1.22 3.93 8.48
CA VAL A 49 -0.09 2.99 8.58
C VAL A 49 1.17 3.57 7.94
N ASP A 50 1.07 4.25 6.79
CA ASP A 50 2.24 4.76 6.07
C ASP A 50 3.09 5.75 6.91
N PRO A 51 2.50 6.78 7.57
CA PRO A 51 3.27 7.63 8.49
C PRO A 51 3.96 6.84 9.60
N LEU A 52 3.29 5.84 10.18
CA LEU A 52 3.87 5.03 11.24
C LEU A 52 5.07 4.20 10.76
N MET A 53 5.05 3.74 9.50
CA MET A 53 6.19 3.05 8.90
C MET A 53 7.44 3.93 8.91
N LEU A 54 7.31 5.21 8.56
CA LEU A 54 8.44 6.14 8.63
C LEU A 54 8.85 6.42 10.09
N LEU A 55 7.88 6.79 10.94
CA LEU A 55 8.13 7.19 12.34
C LEU A 55 8.88 6.12 13.12
N THR A 56 8.58 4.85 12.86
CA THR A 56 9.18 3.72 13.59
C THR A 56 10.49 3.21 12.99
N ASN A 57 10.90 3.67 11.80
CA ASN A 57 12.07 3.13 11.07
C ASN A 57 13.12 4.16 10.65
N CYS A 58 12.85 5.48 10.74
CA CYS A 58 13.78 6.51 10.28
C CYS A 58 14.81 6.97 11.34
N GLY A 59 14.58 6.68 12.62
CA GLY A 59 15.49 7.09 13.71
C GLY A 59 15.54 8.60 13.97
N ARG A 60 14.68 9.40 13.32
CA ARG A 60 14.56 10.86 13.47
C ARG A 60 13.15 11.21 13.93
N ARG A 61 12.98 12.35 14.61
CA ARG A 61 11.64 12.87 14.94
C ARG A 61 11.05 13.51 13.70
N VAL A 62 9.91 13.01 13.25
CA VAL A 62 9.23 13.50 12.04
C VAL A 62 7.84 14.01 12.38
N GLY A 63 7.52 15.22 11.93
CA GLY A 63 6.15 15.73 11.92
C GLY A 63 5.55 15.68 10.52
N PHE A 64 4.36 15.11 10.37
CA PHE A 64 3.72 14.91 9.07
C PHE A 64 2.79 16.04 8.67
N LEU A 65 2.70 16.32 7.37
CA LEU A 65 1.58 17.06 6.82
C LEU A 65 0.32 16.18 6.81
N ALA A 66 -0.71 16.58 7.57
CA ALA A 66 -1.93 15.80 7.75
C ALA A 66 -3.17 16.62 7.35
N ALA A 67 -4.14 15.97 6.71
CA ALA A 67 -5.37 16.65 6.30
C ALA A 67 -6.11 17.26 7.51
N LYS A 68 -6.47 18.54 7.42
CA LYS A 68 -7.16 19.25 8.50
C LYS A 68 -8.45 18.55 8.92
N LYS A 69 -9.24 18.03 7.97
CA LYS A 69 -10.44 17.22 8.23
C LYS A 69 -10.20 16.02 9.16
N SER A 70 -9.01 15.42 9.11
CA SER A 70 -8.61 14.36 10.03
C SER A 70 -8.13 14.92 11.37
N MET A 71 -7.36 16.02 11.34
CA MET A 71 -6.84 16.70 12.54
C MET A 71 -7.92 17.33 13.41
N ASP A 72 -9.08 17.67 12.84
CA ASP A 72 -10.22 18.23 13.58
C ASP A 72 -10.96 17.15 14.38
N LYS A 73 -10.74 15.86 14.10
CA LYS A 73 -11.29 14.75 14.89
C LYS A 73 -10.42 14.53 16.13
N PRO A 74 -10.94 14.69 17.37
CA PRO A 74 -10.11 14.66 18.58
C PRO A 74 -9.25 13.39 18.73
N HIS A 75 -9.82 12.23 18.45
CA HIS A 75 -9.16 10.92 18.55
C HIS A 75 -8.02 10.70 17.53
N ILE A 76 -7.92 11.53 16.49
CA ILE A 76 -6.82 11.52 15.51
C ILE A 76 -5.91 12.73 15.73
N GLY A 77 -6.50 13.91 15.87
CA GLY A 77 -5.80 15.18 15.95
C GLY A 77 -4.94 15.37 17.20
N ILE A 78 -5.40 14.93 18.38
CA ILE A 78 -4.63 15.05 19.62
C ILE A 78 -3.31 14.26 19.52
N PRO A 79 -3.30 12.94 19.27
CA PRO A 79 -2.06 12.19 19.14
C PRO A 79 -1.22 12.67 17.95
N ALA A 80 -1.85 13.06 16.83
CA ALA A 80 -1.11 13.60 15.68
C ALA A 80 -0.37 14.90 16.00
N ARG A 81 -0.98 15.84 16.76
CA ARG A 81 -0.31 17.09 17.19
C ARG A 81 0.85 16.81 18.15
N ILE A 82 0.71 15.85 19.06
CA ILE A 82 1.81 15.41 19.94
C ILE A 82 2.96 14.83 19.12
N MET A 83 2.65 14.08 18.06
CA MET A 83 3.62 13.60 17.08
C MET A 83 4.13 14.68 16.11
N GLY A 84 3.76 15.95 16.32
CA GLY A 84 4.23 17.08 15.54
C GLY A 84 3.53 17.24 14.19
N ALA A 85 2.39 16.63 13.92
CA ALA A 85 1.70 16.80 12.64
C ALA A 85 1.25 18.25 12.40
N ILE A 86 1.44 18.74 11.17
CA ILE A 86 1.02 20.06 10.71
C ILE A 86 -0.28 19.90 9.90
N PRO A 87 -1.37 20.60 10.26
CA PRO A 87 -2.63 20.50 9.55
C PRO A 87 -2.57 21.18 8.17
N VAL A 88 -3.12 20.52 7.15
CA VAL A 88 -3.23 21.04 5.79
C VAL A 88 -4.69 21.09 5.38
N VAL A 89 -5.18 22.29 5.08
CA VAL A 89 -6.50 22.49 4.48
C VAL A 89 -6.42 22.08 3.02
N ARG A 90 -7.25 21.14 2.56
CA ARG A 90 -7.28 20.75 1.14
C ARG A 90 -8.53 21.29 0.48
N PRO A 91 -8.45 21.95 -0.70
CA PRO A 91 -9.64 22.47 -1.38
C PRO A 91 -10.73 21.42 -1.60
N GLN A 92 -10.33 20.19 -1.95
CA GLN A 92 -11.23 19.04 -2.12
C GLN A 92 -12.03 18.65 -0.86
N ASP A 93 -11.56 19.00 0.34
CA ASP A 93 -12.27 18.74 1.60
C ASP A 93 -13.33 19.82 1.92
N LEU A 94 -13.28 20.98 1.24
CA LEU A 94 -14.17 22.13 1.45
C LEU A 94 -15.27 22.27 0.38
N VAL A 95 -15.39 21.27 -0.49
CA VAL A 95 -16.37 21.27 -1.58
C VAL A 95 -17.78 21.32 -1.02
N LYS A 96 -18.55 22.34 -1.40
CA LYS A 96 -19.97 22.48 -1.05
C LYS A 96 -20.82 22.48 -2.31
N ALA A 97 -22.04 21.97 -2.23
CA ALA A 97 -23.02 22.15 -3.30
C ALA A 97 -23.39 23.64 -3.40
N GLY A 98 -23.38 24.18 -4.61
CA GLY A 98 -23.91 25.52 -4.86
C GLY A 98 -25.44 25.53 -4.74
N LYS A 99 -25.99 26.64 -4.27
CA LYS A 99 -27.44 26.88 -4.29
C LYS A 99 -27.84 27.36 -5.68
N GLY A 100 -28.96 26.87 -6.20
CA GLY A 100 -29.46 27.21 -7.53
C GLY A 100 -28.72 26.50 -8.66
N LYS A 101 -28.81 27.06 -9.86
CA LYS A 101 -28.18 26.54 -11.08
C LYS A 101 -27.43 27.64 -11.82
N ILE A 102 -26.48 27.26 -12.65
CA ILE A 102 -25.68 28.20 -13.44
C ILE A 102 -25.73 27.89 -14.94
N TYR A 103 -25.57 28.92 -15.75
CA TYR A 103 -25.48 28.86 -17.20
C TYR A 103 -24.48 29.89 -17.72
N MET A 104 -23.95 29.70 -18.92
CA MET A 104 -23.04 30.69 -19.52
C MET A 104 -23.85 31.83 -20.12
N ASP A 105 -23.30 33.04 -20.06
CA ASP A 105 -23.86 34.15 -20.82
C ASP A 105 -23.59 34.00 -22.33
N THR A 106 -24.58 34.31 -23.15
CA THR A 106 -24.48 34.17 -24.61
C THR A 106 -23.65 35.26 -25.27
N GLU A 107 -23.51 36.42 -24.62
CA GLU A 107 -22.77 37.56 -25.16
C GLU A 107 -21.34 37.63 -24.61
N ASN A 108 -21.14 37.22 -23.35
CA ASN A 108 -19.83 37.26 -22.69
C ASN A 108 -19.42 35.89 -22.11
N PRO A 109 -18.47 35.17 -22.74
CA PRO A 109 -18.07 33.83 -22.29
C PRO A 109 -17.26 33.83 -20.98
N LEU A 110 -16.94 35.00 -20.42
CA LEU A 110 -16.29 35.17 -19.11
C LEU A 110 -17.30 35.38 -17.97
N ILE A 111 -18.60 35.39 -18.25
CA ILE A 111 -19.64 35.58 -17.25
C ILE A 111 -20.48 34.30 -17.14
N LEU A 112 -20.66 33.85 -15.91
CA LEU A 112 -21.64 32.83 -15.56
C LEU A 112 -22.83 33.50 -14.88
N LYS A 113 -24.02 33.17 -15.36
CA LYS A 113 -25.30 33.61 -14.80
C LYS A 113 -25.93 32.52 -13.95
N GLY A 114 -26.72 32.91 -12.98
CA GLY A 114 -27.31 32.05 -11.96
C GLY A 114 -28.83 32.16 -11.88
N ILE A 115 -29.49 31.03 -11.61
CA ILE A 115 -30.92 30.92 -11.32
C ILE A 115 -31.05 30.48 -9.86
N ASP A 116 -31.74 31.26 -9.03
CA ASP A 116 -31.87 31.04 -7.58
C ASP A 116 -30.53 30.89 -6.84
N THR A 117 -29.52 31.61 -7.29
CA THR A 117 -28.17 31.61 -6.72
C THR A 117 -28.01 32.70 -5.65
N GLU A 118 -27.06 32.51 -4.74
CA GLU A 118 -26.64 33.49 -3.72
C GLU A 118 -25.12 33.69 -3.81
N PHE A 119 -24.63 34.13 -4.97
CA PHE A 119 -23.19 34.20 -5.22
C PHE A 119 -22.44 35.09 -4.24
N THR A 120 -23.02 36.20 -3.78
CA THR A 120 -22.32 37.12 -2.86
C THR A 120 -22.01 36.49 -1.50
N ARG A 121 -22.80 35.50 -1.08
CA ARG A 121 -22.63 34.79 0.20
C ARG A 121 -21.73 33.57 0.09
N VAL A 122 -21.70 32.92 -1.07
CA VAL A 122 -21.08 31.60 -1.25
C VAL A 122 -19.75 31.69 -2.01
N LEU A 123 -19.62 32.63 -2.94
CA LEU A 123 -18.43 32.84 -3.76
C LEU A 123 -17.59 33.99 -3.20
N HIS A 124 -16.27 33.82 -3.30
CA HIS A 124 -15.30 34.85 -2.96
C HIS A 124 -14.21 34.87 -4.04
N PHE A 125 -13.36 35.91 -4.02
CA PHE A 125 -12.21 36.01 -4.91
C PHE A 125 -11.39 34.71 -4.93
N ARG A 126 -11.11 34.21 -6.14
CA ARG A 126 -10.37 32.96 -6.42
C ARG A 126 -11.03 31.65 -5.96
N ALA A 127 -12.30 31.67 -5.56
CA ALA A 127 -13.08 30.45 -5.41
C ALA A 127 -13.19 29.71 -6.76
N LEU A 128 -13.31 28.39 -6.73
CA LEU A 128 -13.55 27.58 -7.93
C LEU A 128 -15.02 27.16 -8.00
N ILE A 129 -15.62 27.36 -9.16
CA ILE A 129 -16.91 26.78 -9.55
C ILE A 129 -16.62 25.51 -10.32
N LYS A 130 -17.06 24.36 -9.81
CA LYS A 130 -16.83 23.04 -10.44
C LYS A 130 -18.14 22.50 -11.01
N LEU A 131 -18.10 22.09 -12.28
CA LEU A 131 -19.24 21.48 -12.96
C LEU A 131 -19.41 19.99 -12.61
N PRO A 132 -20.61 19.42 -12.83
CA PRO A 132 -20.84 17.98 -12.72
C PRO A 132 -19.99 17.21 -13.73
N GLN A 133 -19.84 15.90 -13.50
CA GLN A 133 -19.16 14.97 -14.42
C GLN A 133 -17.70 15.34 -14.75
N GLU A 134 -17.04 16.15 -13.91
CA GLU A 134 -15.67 16.65 -14.15
C GLU A 134 -15.54 17.48 -15.44
N ALA A 135 -16.66 18.01 -15.97
CA ALA A 135 -16.70 18.75 -17.23
C ALA A 135 -15.90 20.07 -17.22
N GLY A 136 -15.54 20.59 -16.04
CA GLY A 136 -14.69 21.77 -15.93
C GLY A 136 -14.69 22.40 -14.53
N ALA A 137 -13.71 23.27 -14.28
CA ALA A 137 -13.64 24.11 -13.08
C ALA A 137 -13.15 25.52 -13.43
N PHE A 138 -13.83 26.54 -12.92
CA PHE A 138 -13.61 27.95 -13.26
C PHE A 138 -13.25 28.78 -12.03
N GLU A 139 -12.16 29.54 -12.09
CA GLU A 139 -11.72 30.43 -11.01
C GLU A 139 -12.48 31.77 -11.08
N VAL A 140 -13.08 32.16 -9.97
CA VAL A 140 -13.82 33.42 -9.80
C VAL A 140 -12.84 34.58 -9.69
N VAL A 141 -13.02 35.59 -10.54
CA VAL A 141 -12.26 36.85 -10.48
C VAL A 141 -13.04 37.90 -9.70
N GLU A 142 -14.35 37.98 -9.91
CA GLU A 142 -15.19 39.01 -9.31
C GLU A 142 -16.62 38.49 -9.22
N VAL A 143 -17.30 38.74 -8.10
CA VAL A 143 -18.72 38.47 -7.92
C VAL A 143 -19.45 39.77 -8.19
N LEU A 144 -20.21 39.84 -9.28
CA LEU A 144 -20.89 41.07 -9.73
C LEU A 144 -22.23 41.24 -9.01
N SER A 145 -22.97 40.15 -8.81
CA SER A 145 -24.24 40.12 -8.09
C SER A 145 -24.52 38.71 -7.55
N ASP A 146 -25.68 38.49 -6.91
CA ASP A 146 -26.10 37.16 -6.49
C ASP A 146 -26.36 36.19 -7.66
N THR A 147 -26.54 36.72 -8.86
CA THR A 147 -26.84 35.98 -10.09
C THR A 147 -25.75 36.07 -11.15
N GLU A 148 -24.72 36.91 -10.99
CA GLU A 148 -23.67 37.09 -11.99
C GLU A 148 -22.27 37.01 -11.37
N VAL A 149 -21.40 36.20 -11.99
CA VAL A 149 -20.01 36.04 -11.58
C VAL A 149 -19.08 36.04 -12.78
N LYS A 150 -17.96 36.77 -12.65
CA LYS A 150 -16.91 36.83 -13.63
C LYS A 150 -15.85 35.77 -13.36
N ILE A 151 -15.55 34.97 -14.37
CA ILE A 151 -14.54 33.90 -14.31
C ILE A 151 -13.26 34.28 -15.05
N LYS A 152 -12.16 33.66 -14.65
CA LYS A 152 -10.80 34.00 -15.13
C LYS A 152 -10.51 33.57 -16.56
N ARG A 153 -11.18 32.51 -17.03
CA ARG A 153 -11.02 31.93 -18.37
C ARG A 153 -12.39 31.66 -18.94
N ALA A 154 -12.51 31.80 -20.25
CA ALA A 154 -13.75 31.51 -20.95
C ALA A 154 -14.14 30.04 -20.77
N VAL A 155 -15.44 29.76 -20.87
CA VAL A 155 -15.95 28.39 -20.88
C VAL A 155 -15.50 27.70 -22.17
N GLU A 156 -14.52 26.82 -22.06
CA GLU A 156 -13.96 26.05 -23.18
C GLU A 156 -14.19 24.55 -22.95
N GLY A 157 -14.48 23.80 -24.03
CA GLY A 157 -14.69 22.35 -24.00
C GLY A 157 -16.14 21.94 -24.25
N LYS A 158 -16.32 20.92 -25.11
CA LYS A 158 -17.64 20.49 -25.60
C LYS A 158 -18.62 20.13 -24.47
N GLU A 159 -18.14 19.46 -23.43
CA GLU A 159 -18.95 19.02 -22.28
C GLU A 159 -19.35 20.18 -21.37
N ALA A 160 -18.42 21.09 -21.05
CA ALA A 160 -18.70 22.27 -20.24
C ALA A 160 -19.73 23.18 -20.91
N VAL A 161 -19.54 23.42 -22.22
CA VAL A 161 -20.46 24.22 -23.04
C VAL A 161 -21.84 23.58 -23.09
N ALA A 162 -21.93 22.27 -23.37
CA ALA A 162 -23.21 21.57 -23.41
C ALA A 162 -23.99 21.64 -22.09
N LEU A 163 -23.30 21.51 -20.94
CA LEU A 163 -23.95 21.61 -19.64
C LEU A 163 -24.42 23.04 -19.33
N LEU A 164 -23.59 24.05 -19.63
CA LEU A 164 -23.86 25.45 -19.33
C LEU A 164 -24.80 26.14 -20.32
N SER A 165 -25.02 25.57 -21.50
CA SER A 165 -26.01 26.05 -22.49
C SER A 165 -27.40 25.40 -22.35
N SER A 166 -27.60 24.52 -21.36
CA SER A 166 -28.88 23.83 -21.18
C SER A 166 -29.98 24.80 -20.71
N GLU A 167 -31.20 24.66 -21.25
CA GLU A 167 -32.33 25.60 -21.04
C GLU A 167 -32.72 25.83 -19.57
N GLY A 168 -32.34 24.91 -18.67
CA GLY A 168 -32.61 25.00 -17.24
C GLY A 168 -31.40 25.24 -16.36
N GLY A 169 -30.22 25.50 -16.94
CA GLY A 169 -28.93 25.58 -16.23
C GLY A 169 -28.48 24.26 -15.61
N THR A 170 -27.25 24.25 -15.10
CA THR A 170 -26.63 23.07 -14.47
C THR A 170 -26.33 23.29 -12.99
N SER A 171 -26.38 22.21 -12.21
CA SER A 171 -25.93 22.24 -10.82
C SER A 171 -24.42 22.45 -10.75
N TYR A 172 -23.92 23.04 -9.67
CA TYR A 172 -22.49 23.31 -9.52
C TYR A 172 -22.03 23.07 -8.09
N LYS A 173 -20.72 22.95 -7.92
CA LYS A 173 -20.07 22.88 -6.62
C LYS A 173 -19.14 24.07 -6.45
N VAL A 174 -19.05 24.58 -5.24
CA VAL A 174 -18.16 25.68 -4.87
C VAL A 174 -17.00 25.14 -4.05
N ILE A 175 -15.80 25.58 -4.39
CA ILE A 175 -14.58 25.28 -3.66
C ILE A 175 -13.94 26.61 -3.27
N PRO A 176 -13.89 26.97 -1.98
CA PRO A 176 -13.29 28.23 -1.56
C PRO A 176 -11.78 28.24 -1.84
N HIS A 177 -11.22 29.44 -2.05
CA HIS A 177 -9.77 29.61 -2.10
C HIS A 177 -9.16 29.27 -0.75
N VAL A 178 -8.07 28.52 -0.77
CA VAL A 178 -7.35 28.14 0.45
C VAL A 178 -5.97 28.76 0.39
N ASP A 179 -5.71 29.70 1.30
CA ASP A 179 -4.36 30.17 1.55
C ASP A 179 -3.59 29.11 2.35
N GLN A 180 -2.38 28.81 1.89
CA GLN A 180 -1.49 27.81 2.49
C GLN A 180 -0.30 28.46 3.21
N ALA A 181 -0.25 29.80 3.30
CA ALA A 181 0.85 30.55 3.89
C ALA A 181 1.21 30.05 5.31
N ASP A 182 0.22 29.86 6.18
CA ASP A 182 0.42 29.38 7.54
C ASP A 182 1.09 28.00 7.58
N MET A 183 0.66 27.09 6.70
CA MET A 183 1.23 25.75 6.59
C MET A 183 2.69 25.80 6.13
N PHE A 184 2.99 26.60 5.10
CA PHE A 184 4.36 26.76 4.61
C PHE A 184 5.27 27.45 5.64
N ASN A 185 4.75 28.41 6.40
CA ASN A 185 5.49 29.06 7.49
C ASN A 185 5.80 28.07 8.62
N ALA A 186 4.82 27.28 9.07
CA ALA A 186 5.05 26.24 10.08
C ALA A 186 6.07 25.17 9.63
N VAL A 187 6.07 24.82 8.35
CA VAL A 187 7.11 23.94 7.78
C VAL A 187 8.48 24.61 7.79
N THR A 188 8.55 25.88 7.38
CA THR A 188 9.80 26.66 7.36
C THR A 188 10.42 26.72 8.74
N GLU A 189 9.65 27.15 9.76
CA GLU A 189 10.11 27.24 11.15
C GLU A 189 10.62 25.89 11.68
N ARG A 190 9.97 24.79 11.30
CA ARG A 190 10.42 23.45 11.68
C ARG A 190 11.76 23.10 11.03
N LEU A 191 11.92 23.38 9.74
CA LEU A 191 13.17 23.11 9.05
C LEU A 191 14.30 23.99 9.61
N GLU A 192 14.04 25.25 9.93
CA GLU A 192 15.03 26.15 10.57
C GLU A 192 15.53 25.63 11.93
N ARG A 193 14.72 24.88 12.67
CA ARG A 193 15.13 24.20 13.91
C ARG A 193 15.98 22.94 13.67
N GLY A 194 16.19 22.55 12.42
CA GLY A 194 16.90 21.31 12.05
C GLY A 194 16.07 20.03 12.24
N ASP A 195 14.75 20.17 12.38
CA ASP A 195 13.81 19.07 12.55
C ASP A 195 13.37 18.49 11.19
N CYS A 196 12.65 17.36 11.22
CA CYS A 196 12.21 16.66 10.01
C CYS A 196 10.71 16.81 9.72
N VAL A 197 10.37 16.88 8.43
CA VAL A 197 8.99 16.91 7.92
C VAL A 197 8.73 15.68 7.05
N GLY A 198 7.61 15.00 7.29
CA GLY A 198 7.14 13.89 6.47
C GLY A 198 6.03 14.34 5.53
N ILE A 199 6.13 14.02 4.24
CA ILE A 199 5.12 14.36 3.24
C ILE A 199 4.88 13.22 2.24
N PHE A 200 3.61 13.02 1.88
CA PHE A 200 3.19 12.20 0.74
C PHE A 200 2.89 13.12 -0.44
N PRO A 201 3.80 13.28 -1.41
CA PRO A 201 3.69 14.25 -2.50
C PRO A 201 2.49 14.00 -3.43
N GLU A 202 1.91 12.79 -3.43
CA GLU A 202 0.69 12.44 -4.16
C GLU A 202 -0.56 13.16 -3.60
N GLY A 203 -0.50 13.54 -2.32
CA GLY A 203 -1.53 14.32 -1.61
C GLY A 203 -2.82 13.55 -1.26
N GLY A 204 -2.86 12.24 -1.50
CA GLY A 204 -3.93 11.34 -1.09
C GLY A 204 -3.52 9.88 -1.24
N SER A 205 -4.11 9.00 -0.42
CA SER A 205 -3.83 7.57 -0.46
C SER A 205 -4.63 6.87 -1.56
N HIS A 206 -4.09 5.81 -2.15
CA HIS A 206 -4.72 5.03 -3.21
C HIS A 206 -4.25 3.57 -3.23
N ASP A 207 -4.95 2.75 -4.01
CA ASP A 207 -4.68 1.32 -4.18
C ASP A 207 -4.29 0.95 -5.62
N ARG A 208 -3.81 1.95 -6.37
CA ARG A 208 -3.21 1.78 -7.71
C ARG A 208 -1.79 1.19 -7.66
N PRO A 209 -1.37 0.43 -8.69
CA PRO A 209 0.00 -0.11 -8.80
C PRO A 209 1.04 0.93 -9.23
N GLU A 210 0.61 2.06 -9.78
CA GLU A 210 1.45 3.18 -10.22
C GLU A 210 1.43 4.32 -9.19
N LEU A 211 2.48 5.16 -9.21
CA LEU A 211 2.50 6.42 -8.47
C LEU A 211 1.55 7.42 -9.13
N LEU A 212 0.79 8.15 -8.32
CA LEU A 212 0.05 9.32 -8.78
C LEU A 212 1.02 10.47 -9.12
N PRO A 213 0.59 11.43 -9.96
CA PRO A 213 1.36 12.64 -10.20
C PRO A 213 1.69 13.38 -8.90
N LEU A 214 2.96 13.72 -8.72
CA LEU A 214 3.44 14.43 -7.54
C LEU A 214 3.01 15.90 -7.57
N LYS A 215 2.67 16.45 -6.40
CA LYS A 215 2.36 17.87 -6.23
C LYS A 215 3.61 18.66 -5.87
N ALA A 216 3.72 19.88 -6.42
CA ALA A 216 4.86 20.79 -6.20
C ALA A 216 5.02 21.30 -4.76
N GLY A 217 4.13 20.94 -3.82
CA GLY A 217 4.22 21.41 -2.43
C GLY A 217 5.57 21.11 -1.79
N VAL A 218 6.13 19.92 -2.02
CA VAL A 218 7.44 19.50 -1.45
C VAL A 218 8.58 20.42 -1.92
N THR A 219 8.57 20.83 -3.19
CA THR A 219 9.62 21.69 -3.74
C THR A 219 9.46 23.14 -3.30
N ILE A 220 8.22 23.61 -3.18
CA ILE A 220 7.93 24.93 -2.61
C ILE A 220 8.40 25.03 -1.16
N MET A 221 8.21 23.98 -0.36
CA MET A 221 8.69 23.93 1.03
C MET A 221 10.21 24.01 1.11
N ALA A 222 10.91 23.16 0.35
CA ALA A 222 12.37 23.09 0.38
C ALA A 222 13.02 24.38 -0.13
N LEU A 223 12.66 24.80 -1.35
CA LEU A 223 13.20 26.01 -1.97
C LEU A 223 12.79 27.27 -1.20
N GLY A 224 11.55 27.32 -0.71
CA GLY A 224 11.04 28.45 0.06
C GLY A 224 11.75 28.63 1.40
N ALA A 225 12.06 27.54 2.11
CA ALA A 225 12.79 27.60 3.36
C ALA A 225 14.25 28.05 3.15
N MET A 226 14.94 27.51 2.14
CA MET A 226 16.33 27.89 1.82
C MET A 226 16.44 29.30 1.22
N TYR A 227 15.39 29.77 0.52
CA TYR A 227 15.34 31.15 0.05
C TYR A 227 15.18 32.15 1.20
N LYS A 228 14.38 31.81 2.22
CA LYS A 228 14.20 32.64 3.43
C LYS A 228 15.45 32.64 4.32
N ASN A 229 16.13 31.50 4.40
CA ASN A 229 17.34 31.34 5.20
C ASN A 229 18.46 30.71 4.35
N PRO A 230 19.40 31.51 3.80
CA PRO A 230 20.47 31.04 2.94
C PRO A 230 21.44 30.04 3.58
N ASP A 231 21.57 30.05 4.91
CA ASP A 231 22.42 29.11 5.65
C ASP A 231 21.77 27.74 5.85
N LEU A 232 20.47 27.63 5.56
CA LEU A 232 19.72 26.39 5.71
C LEU A 232 20.03 25.42 4.58
N ASN A 233 20.50 24.22 4.91
CA ASN A 233 20.75 23.16 3.93
C ASN A 233 19.69 22.05 4.05
N VAL A 234 18.53 22.25 3.44
CA VAL A 234 17.44 21.25 3.45
C VAL A 234 17.80 20.05 2.58
N GLN A 235 17.74 18.86 3.16
CA GLN A 235 17.92 17.59 2.45
C GLN A 235 16.56 16.95 2.20
N ILE A 236 16.33 16.45 0.98
CA ILE A 236 15.11 15.71 0.65
C ILE A 236 15.46 14.23 0.57
N VAL A 237 14.92 13.42 1.49
CA VAL A 237 15.15 11.97 1.49
C VAL A 237 13.95 11.28 0.84
N PRO A 238 14.13 10.66 -0.35
CA PRO A 238 13.08 9.85 -0.95
C PRO A 238 12.90 8.56 -0.13
N VAL A 239 11.66 8.19 0.14
CA VAL A 239 11.29 7.02 0.93
C VAL A 239 10.28 6.16 0.16
N GLY A 240 10.67 4.92 -0.12
CA GLY A 240 9.86 3.92 -0.82
C GLY A 240 9.16 2.97 0.14
N LEU A 241 7.83 2.95 0.14
CA LEU A 241 7.02 1.97 0.89
C LEU A 241 6.61 0.80 0.01
N ASN A 242 7.22 -0.36 0.23
CA ASN A 242 6.95 -1.57 -0.54
C ASN A 242 6.22 -2.59 0.33
N TYR A 243 4.90 -2.65 0.20
CA TYR A 243 4.05 -3.63 0.87
C TYR A 243 3.95 -4.90 0.04
N PHE A 244 4.00 -6.06 0.70
CA PHE A 244 3.62 -7.32 0.06
C PHE A 244 2.11 -7.37 -0.12
N HIS A 245 1.38 -7.16 0.98
CA HIS A 245 -0.06 -6.89 0.99
C HIS A 245 -0.35 -5.74 1.95
N ALA A 246 -0.75 -4.60 1.41
CA ALA A 246 -0.97 -3.39 2.19
C ALA A 246 -2.14 -3.52 3.18
N ASP A 247 -3.10 -4.42 2.91
CA ASP A 247 -4.38 -4.54 3.61
C ASP A 247 -4.52 -5.78 4.52
N LYS A 248 -3.62 -6.77 4.38
CA LYS A 248 -3.73 -8.07 5.08
C LYS A 248 -3.00 -8.07 6.43
N PHE A 249 -3.63 -8.72 7.40
CA PHE A 249 -3.02 -9.02 8.70
C PHE A 249 -1.86 -10.01 8.50
N ARG A 250 -0.79 -9.84 9.27
CA ARG A 250 0.46 -10.62 9.20
C ARG A 250 1.16 -10.56 7.85
N SER A 251 0.86 -9.54 7.06
CA SER A 251 1.63 -9.20 5.85
C SER A 251 3.02 -8.69 6.22
N ARG A 252 3.84 -8.38 5.22
CA ARG A 252 5.17 -7.80 5.39
C ARG A 252 5.28 -6.50 4.63
N ALA A 253 6.26 -5.71 5.03
CA ALA A 253 6.57 -4.45 4.38
C ALA A 253 8.07 -4.16 4.40
N VAL A 254 8.49 -3.36 3.43
CA VAL A 254 9.85 -2.83 3.33
C VAL A 254 9.73 -1.32 3.22
N ILE A 255 10.48 -0.61 4.07
CA ILE A 255 10.73 0.81 3.91
C ILE A 255 12.15 0.98 3.39
N GLU A 256 12.29 1.62 2.23
CA GLU A 256 13.59 1.92 1.62
C GLU A 256 13.83 3.42 1.64
N PHE A 257 14.99 3.82 2.14
CA PHE A 257 15.49 5.19 2.10
C PHE A 257 16.48 5.30 0.93
N GLY A 258 16.18 6.18 -0.02
CA GLY A 258 17.08 6.50 -1.12
C GLY A 258 18.16 7.51 -0.72
N ASP A 259 18.99 7.89 -1.69
CA ASP A 259 20.04 8.87 -1.47
C ASP A 259 19.44 10.26 -1.21
N PRO A 260 19.91 11.01 -0.18
CA PRO A 260 19.45 12.36 0.07
C PRO A 260 19.73 13.27 -1.13
N ILE A 261 18.70 13.99 -1.55
CA ILE A 261 18.78 15.00 -2.60
C ILE A 261 19.14 16.32 -1.93
N GLN A 262 20.35 16.80 -2.22
CA GLN A 262 20.75 18.15 -1.87
C GLN A 262 20.07 19.14 -2.81
N VAL A 263 19.39 20.14 -2.25
CA VAL A 263 18.73 21.18 -3.05
C VAL A 263 19.80 22.13 -3.62
N PRO A 264 19.93 22.24 -4.95
CA PRO A 264 20.94 23.10 -5.56
C PRO A 264 20.69 24.59 -5.30
N SER A 265 21.75 25.35 -5.01
CA SER A 265 21.67 26.79 -4.72
C SER A 265 21.14 27.60 -5.92
N GLU A 266 21.39 27.12 -7.13
CA GLU A 266 20.94 27.70 -8.39
C GLU A 266 19.41 27.66 -8.49
N LEU A 267 18.79 26.56 -8.05
CA LEU A 267 17.33 26.42 -8.02
C LEU A 267 16.71 27.35 -6.96
N VAL A 268 17.41 27.61 -5.85
CA VAL A 268 16.97 28.57 -4.82
C VAL A 268 17.01 30.00 -5.38
N ALA A 269 18.09 30.38 -6.05
CA ALA A 269 18.21 31.68 -6.71
C ALA A 269 17.15 31.86 -7.81
N GLN A 270 16.90 30.82 -8.62
CA GLN A 270 15.84 30.81 -9.63
C GLN A 270 14.45 30.92 -9.00
N TYR A 271 14.22 30.27 -7.86
CA TYR A 271 12.98 30.37 -7.10
C TYR A 271 12.71 31.80 -6.62
N GLY A 272 13.75 32.52 -6.18
CA GLY A 272 13.68 33.91 -5.73
C GLY A 272 13.23 34.92 -6.79
N LYS A 273 13.47 34.64 -8.08
CA LYS A 273 13.04 35.51 -9.20
C LYS A 273 11.52 35.60 -9.34
N GLY A 274 10.76 34.68 -8.73
CA GLY A 274 9.30 34.67 -8.78
C GLY A 274 8.74 34.16 -10.11
N GLY A 275 7.44 34.37 -10.34
CA GLY A 275 6.82 34.19 -11.66
C GLY A 275 7.00 32.81 -12.33
N PRO A 276 7.28 32.78 -13.65
CA PRO A 276 7.60 31.56 -14.40
C PRO A 276 8.86 30.82 -13.88
N GLU A 277 9.90 31.54 -13.47
CA GLU A 277 11.18 31.00 -13.01
C GLU A 277 11.02 30.18 -11.74
N LYS A 278 10.21 30.68 -10.79
CA LYS A 278 9.79 29.94 -9.60
C LYS A 278 9.13 28.61 -9.96
N ARG A 279 8.26 28.59 -10.97
CA ARG A 279 7.56 27.37 -11.40
C ARG A 279 8.53 26.39 -12.07
N ALA A 280 9.47 26.90 -12.87
CA ALA A 280 10.51 26.09 -13.51
C ALA A 280 11.43 25.43 -12.47
N ALA A 281 11.93 26.19 -11.48
CA ALA A 281 12.75 25.65 -10.40
C ALA A 281 12.01 24.54 -9.60
N CYS A 282 10.74 24.80 -9.26
CA CYS A 282 9.90 23.80 -8.61
C CYS A 282 9.71 22.53 -9.46
N ALA A 283 9.57 22.67 -10.79
CA ALA A 283 9.37 21.55 -11.70
C ALA A 283 10.62 20.68 -11.83
N ILE A 284 11.80 21.30 -11.97
CA ILE A 284 13.09 20.59 -12.06
C ILE A 284 13.35 19.76 -10.78
N LEU A 285 13.15 20.39 -9.61
CA LEU A 285 13.33 19.67 -8.35
C LEU A 285 12.30 18.55 -8.17
N LEU A 286 11.05 18.77 -8.63
CA LEU A 286 9.98 17.78 -8.50
C LEU A 286 10.25 16.55 -9.38
N ASP A 287 10.79 16.75 -10.59
CA ASP A 287 11.21 15.68 -11.48
C ASP A 287 12.37 14.85 -10.91
N THR A 288 13.33 15.54 -10.27
CA THR A 288 14.44 14.88 -9.55
C THR A 288 13.91 13.99 -8.41
N ILE A 289 12.97 14.49 -7.62
CA ILE A 289 12.31 13.74 -6.55
C ILE A 289 11.52 12.56 -7.13
N TYR A 290 10.77 12.78 -8.21
CA TYR A 290 9.97 11.73 -8.87
C TYR A 290 10.87 10.58 -9.36
N THR A 291 11.96 10.91 -10.05
CA THR A 291 12.93 9.91 -10.55
C THR A 291 13.53 9.12 -9.39
N SER A 292 13.90 9.79 -8.30
CA SER A 292 14.46 9.15 -7.11
C SER A 292 13.45 8.24 -6.40
N LEU A 293 12.19 8.66 -6.27
CA LEU A 293 11.11 7.86 -5.71
C LEU A 293 10.79 6.64 -6.58
N LYS A 294 10.75 6.82 -7.90
CA LYS A 294 10.53 5.73 -8.86
C LYS A 294 11.64 4.68 -8.77
N ALA A 295 12.88 5.11 -8.55
CA ALA A 295 14.02 4.20 -8.40
C ALA A 295 13.94 3.34 -7.14
N ILE A 296 13.21 3.77 -6.10
CA ILE A 296 13.08 3.05 -4.82
C ILE A 296 11.69 2.42 -4.57
N THR A 297 10.74 2.62 -5.47
CA THR A 297 9.39 2.05 -5.40
C THR A 297 9.20 0.94 -6.42
N THR A 298 8.39 -0.06 -6.09
CA THR A 298 8.01 -1.13 -7.02
C THR A 298 6.71 -0.76 -7.71
N THR A 299 6.80 0.03 -8.78
CA THR A 299 5.62 0.41 -9.57
C THR A 299 5.48 -0.46 -10.81
N ALA A 300 4.26 -0.68 -11.27
CA ALA A 300 3.96 -1.19 -12.61
C ALA A 300 2.89 -0.31 -13.27
N PRO A 301 2.91 -0.15 -14.61
CA PRO A 301 1.93 0.68 -15.33
C PRO A 301 0.49 0.21 -15.15
N ASP A 302 0.30 -1.10 -15.08
CA ASP A 302 -1.00 -1.73 -14.96
C ASP A 302 -0.88 -3.06 -14.21
N TYR A 303 -2.03 -3.62 -13.86
CA TYR A 303 -2.13 -4.82 -13.06
C TYR A 303 -1.61 -6.08 -13.80
N ASP A 304 -1.87 -6.22 -15.10
CA ASP A 304 -1.44 -7.40 -15.85
C ASP A 304 0.08 -7.39 -16.00
N THR A 305 0.66 -6.20 -16.28
CA THR A 305 2.10 -5.98 -16.26
C THR A 305 2.72 -6.34 -14.90
N LEU A 306 2.09 -5.93 -13.78
CA LEU A 306 2.54 -6.31 -12.44
C LEU A 306 2.56 -7.83 -12.26
N MET A 307 1.51 -8.53 -12.69
CA MET A 307 1.42 -9.99 -12.58
C MET A 307 2.48 -10.70 -13.42
N VAL A 308 2.76 -10.19 -14.61
CA VAL A 308 3.78 -10.74 -15.50
C VAL A 308 5.18 -10.54 -14.91
N ILE A 309 5.51 -9.34 -14.44
CA ILE A 309 6.79 -9.03 -13.79
C ILE A 309 7.02 -9.92 -12.56
N GLN A 310 6.00 -10.04 -11.70
CA GLN A 310 6.09 -10.86 -10.49
C GLN A 310 6.29 -12.34 -10.82
N ALA A 311 5.53 -12.87 -11.78
CA ALA A 311 5.65 -14.25 -12.21
C ALA A 311 6.99 -14.51 -12.92
N ALA A 312 7.44 -13.62 -13.79
CA ALA A 312 8.71 -13.76 -14.51
C ALA A 312 9.90 -13.80 -13.56
N ARG A 313 9.94 -12.88 -12.59
CA ARG A 313 10.95 -12.85 -11.52
C ARG A 313 11.02 -14.17 -10.75
N ARG A 314 9.85 -14.71 -10.40
CA ARG A 314 9.71 -15.95 -9.63
C ARG A 314 10.14 -17.18 -10.43
N LEU A 315 9.79 -17.23 -11.71
CA LEU A 315 10.16 -18.30 -12.62
C LEU A 315 11.66 -18.30 -12.95
N TYR A 316 12.29 -17.12 -12.97
CA TYR A 316 13.73 -16.96 -13.22
C TYR A 316 14.60 -17.30 -12.00
N LYS A 317 14.09 -17.15 -10.77
CA LYS A 317 14.87 -17.43 -9.56
C LYS A 317 15.19 -18.95 -9.46
N PRO A 318 16.47 -19.33 -9.30
CA PRO A 318 16.83 -20.74 -9.18
C PRO A 318 16.33 -21.33 -7.86
N PRO A 319 15.84 -22.58 -7.85
CA PRO A 319 15.17 -23.14 -6.67
C PRO A 319 16.06 -23.32 -5.42
N HIS A 320 17.37 -23.50 -5.63
CA HIS A 320 18.36 -23.71 -4.57
C HIS A 320 18.91 -22.39 -3.98
N LYS A 321 18.62 -21.24 -4.59
CA LYS A 321 19.19 -19.95 -4.20
C LYS A 321 18.16 -19.07 -3.50
N ARG A 322 18.48 -18.62 -2.28
CA ARG A 322 17.66 -17.61 -1.58
C ARG A 322 18.16 -16.22 -1.92
N LEU A 323 17.25 -15.39 -2.42
CA LEU A 323 17.51 -13.96 -2.57
C LEU A 323 17.14 -13.27 -1.26
N ASN A 324 18.01 -12.38 -0.79
CA ASN A 324 17.60 -11.49 0.29
C ASN A 324 16.51 -10.51 -0.24
N LEU A 325 15.84 -9.82 0.67
CA LEU A 325 14.75 -8.91 0.33
C LEU A 325 15.21 -7.82 -0.66
N ASP A 326 16.43 -7.30 -0.47
CA ASP A 326 17.03 -6.24 -1.29
C ASP A 326 17.29 -6.70 -2.73
N GLN A 327 17.88 -7.88 -2.88
CA GLN A 327 18.08 -8.55 -4.17
C GLN A 327 16.75 -8.84 -4.85
N THR A 328 15.74 -9.26 -4.08
CA THR A 328 14.39 -9.57 -4.57
C THR A 328 13.71 -8.32 -5.14
N LEU A 329 13.84 -7.19 -4.44
CA LEU A 329 13.30 -5.90 -4.83
C LEU A 329 14.06 -5.32 -6.03
N LEU A 330 15.40 -5.35 -6.01
CA LEU A 330 16.24 -4.91 -7.11
C LEU A 330 15.97 -5.73 -8.38
N LEU A 331 15.80 -7.04 -8.23
CA LEU A 331 15.42 -7.93 -9.33
C LEU A 331 14.04 -7.54 -9.87
N SER A 332 13.04 -7.31 -9.01
CA SER A 332 11.72 -6.81 -9.46
C SER A 332 11.85 -5.53 -10.28
N ARG A 333 12.68 -4.56 -9.84
CA ARG A 333 12.91 -3.31 -10.58
C ARG A 333 13.53 -3.55 -11.95
N ARG A 334 14.57 -4.39 -12.04
CA ARG A 334 15.21 -4.73 -13.32
C ARG A 334 14.26 -5.43 -14.28
N PHE A 335 13.38 -6.31 -13.77
CA PHE A 335 12.31 -6.92 -14.56
C PHE A 335 11.29 -5.89 -15.04
N THR A 336 10.87 -4.95 -14.18
CA THR A 336 9.97 -3.86 -14.59
C THR A 336 10.59 -3.02 -15.71
N GLU A 337 11.85 -2.61 -15.55
CA GLU A 337 12.56 -1.81 -16.54
C GLU A 337 12.72 -2.54 -17.87
N GLY A 338 13.17 -3.80 -17.84
CA GLY A 338 13.30 -4.64 -19.03
C GLY A 338 11.96 -4.85 -19.72
N TYR A 339 10.91 -5.19 -18.97
CA TYR A 339 9.57 -5.36 -19.51
C TYR A 339 9.06 -4.08 -20.18
N LEU A 340 9.24 -2.92 -19.54
CA LEU A 340 8.80 -1.64 -20.09
C LEU A 340 9.50 -1.26 -21.38
N LYS A 341 10.82 -1.51 -21.48
CA LYS A 341 11.59 -1.24 -22.70
C LYS A 341 11.20 -2.19 -23.83
N TYR A 342 11.03 -3.47 -23.53
CA TYR A 342 10.82 -4.53 -24.53
C TYR A 342 9.35 -4.99 -24.65
N ARG A 343 8.38 -4.25 -24.10
CA ARG A 343 6.94 -4.63 -24.10
C ARG A 343 6.34 -4.89 -25.48
N ASN A 344 6.92 -4.29 -26.52
CA ASN A 344 6.48 -4.43 -27.90
C ASN A 344 7.30 -5.49 -28.67
N ASP A 345 8.31 -6.10 -28.05
CA ASP A 345 9.07 -7.20 -28.65
C ASP A 345 8.16 -8.45 -28.72
N PRO A 346 8.04 -9.11 -29.89
CA PRO A 346 7.21 -10.30 -30.04
C PRO A 346 7.51 -11.42 -29.04
N ARG A 347 8.79 -11.59 -28.64
CA ARG A 347 9.21 -12.60 -27.65
C ARG A 347 8.64 -12.28 -26.27
N VAL A 348 8.65 -10.99 -25.89
CA VAL A 348 8.10 -10.53 -24.61
C VAL A 348 6.57 -10.64 -24.62
N GLN A 349 5.91 -10.36 -25.74
CA GLN A 349 4.45 -10.53 -25.87
C GLN A 349 4.00 -12.00 -25.75
N ASP A 350 4.71 -12.94 -26.40
CA ASP A 350 4.45 -14.39 -26.24
C ASP A 350 4.64 -14.83 -24.77
N LEU A 351 5.76 -14.41 -24.15
CA LEU A 351 6.02 -14.67 -22.73
C LEU A 351 4.90 -14.13 -21.83
N THR A 352 4.45 -12.91 -22.07
CA THR A 352 3.33 -12.30 -21.34
C THR A 352 2.07 -13.15 -21.42
N GLY A 353 1.67 -13.56 -22.63
CA GLY A 353 0.49 -14.40 -22.84
C GLY A 353 0.57 -15.73 -22.08
N ARG A 354 1.70 -16.42 -22.19
CA ARG A 354 1.94 -17.71 -21.52
C ARG A 354 2.01 -17.57 -20.00
N VAL A 355 2.62 -16.50 -19.48
CA VAL A 355 2.69 -16.25 -18.04
C VAL A 355 1.28 -15.99 -17.47
N LEU A 356 0.45 -15.22 -18.18
CA LEU A 356 -0.94 -14.99 -17.76
C LEU A 356 -1.77 -16.28 -17.79
N GLU A 357 -1.61 -17.11 -18.82
CA GLU A 357 -2.23 -18.43 -18.89
C GLU A 357 -1.78 -19.35 -17.74
N TYR A 358 -0.48 -19.37 -17.44
CA TYR A 358 0.06 -20.12 -16.32
C TYR A 358 -0.53 -19.67 -14.98
N ASN A 359 -0.64 -18.35 -14.77
CA ASN A 359 -1.28 -17.80 -13.57
C ASN A 359 -2.78 -18.20 -13.48
N ARG A 360 -3.50 -18.28 -14.61
CA ARG A 360 -4.89 -18.80 -14.63
C ARG A 360 -4.95 -20.27 -14.23
N LEU A 361 -4.03 -21.10 -14.72
CA LEU A 361 -3.96 -22.51 -14.32
C LEU A 361 -3.60 -22.67 -12.84
N LEU A 362 -2.62 -21.91 -12.34
CA LEU A 362 -2.34 -21.85 -10.90
C LEU A 362 -3.59 -21.49 -10.09
N SER A 363 -4.40 -20.54 -10.57
CA SER A 363 -5.68 -20.16 -9.95
C SER A 363 -6.66 -21.32 -9.91
N TYR A 364 -6.82 -22.00 -11.06
CA TYR A 364 -7.74 -23.12 -11.23
C TYR A 364 -7.40 -24.28 -10.28
N TYR A 365 -6.14 -24.68 -10.27
CA TYR A 365 -5.64 -25.70 -9.33
C TYR A 365 -5.49 -25.18 -7.90
N GLY A 366 -5.59 -23.86 -7.72
CA GLY A 366 -5.44 -23.08 -6.49
C GLY A 366 -4.16 -23.37 -5.71
N ILE A 367 -3.09 -23.69 -6.44
CA ILE A 367 -1.73 -23.79 -5.92
C ILE A 367 -0.93 -22.59 -6.39
N ARG A 368 0.18 -22.32 -5.69
CA ARG A 368 1.11 -21.26 -6.04
C ARG A 368 2.28 -21.83 -6.82
N ASP A 369 2.98 -21.01 -7.58
CA ASP A 369 4.13 -21.46 -8.38
C ASP A 369 5.20 -22.19 -7.58
N HIS A 370 5.61 -21.67 -6.41
CA HIS A 370 6.61 -22.34 -5.55
C HIS A 370 6.12 -23.71 -5.04
N GLN A 371 4.82 -23.98 -5.12
CA GLN A 371 4.20 -25.25 -4.76
C GLN A 371 4.11 -26.22 -5.94
N VAL A 372 4.25 -25.75 -7.18
CA VAL A 372 4.15 -26.59 -8.39
C VAL A 372 5.22 -27.68 -8.38
N GLN A 373 6.48 -27.33 -8.11
CA GLN A 373 7.55 -28.32 -8.00
C GLN A 373 7.32 -29.29 -6.84
N ARG A 374 6.58 -28.88 -5.79
CA ARG A 374 6.24 -29.73 -4.65
C ARG A 374 5.21 -30.81 -4.97
N THR A 375 4.61 -30.77 -6.15
CA THR A 375 3.70 -31.82 -6.62
C THR A 375 4.45 -33.02 -7.24
N ALA A 376 5.76 -32.93 -7.45
CA ALA A 376 6.59 -33.96 -8.08
C ALA A 376 7.07 -35.06 -7.10
N VAL A 377 6.50 -35.13 -5.90
CA VAL A 377 6.90 -36.09 -4.86
C VAL A 377 6.15 -37.42 -4.99
N GLY A 378 6.78 -38.51 -4.52
CA GLY A 378 6.15 -39.83 -4.51
C GLY A 378 4.88 -39.85 -3.64
N ARG A 379 3.83 -40.55 -4.11
CA ARG A 379 2.50 -40.56 -3.47
C ARG A 379 2.53 -40.96 -1.98
N LEU A 380 3.31 -41.99 -1.64
CA LEU A 380 3.41 -42.49 -0.27
C LEU A 380 4.06 -41.47 0.68
N TRP A 381 5.14 -40.82 0.23
CA TRP A 381 5.78 -39.75 0.98
C TRP A 381 4.87 -38.51 1.10
N ALA A 382 4.17 -38.17 0.01
CA ALA A 382 3.20 -37.08 0.01
C ALA A 382 2.09 -37.32 1.03
N LEU A 383 1.58 -38.56 1.10
CA LEU A 383 0.55 -38.96 2.05
C LEU A 383 1.05 -38.90 3.49
N SER A 384 2.23 -39.44 3.79
CA SER A 384 2.79 -39.39 5.14
C SER A 384 3.07 -37.95 5.59
N ARG A 385 3.60 -37.10 4.70
CA ARG A 385 3.83 -35.69 5.00
C ARG A 385 2.52 -34.92 5.15
N LEU A 386 1.50 -35.21 4.34
CA LEU A 386 0.17 -34.61 4.47
C LEU A 386 -0.43 -34.93 5.85
N LEU A 387 -0.39 -36.19 6.28
CA LEU A 387 -0.87 -36.61 7.60
C LEU A 387 -0.12 -35.90 8.73
N ALA A 388 1.22 -35.83 8.65
CA ALA A 388 2.03 -35.10 9.63
C ALA A 388 1.64 -33.61 9.70
N ARG A 389 1.46 -32.93 8.55
CA ARG A 389 1.05 -31.51 8.51
C ARG A 389 -0.37 -31.30 9.04
N VAL A 390 -1.28 -32.25 8.84
CA VAL A 390 -2.63 -32.19 9.45
C VAL A 390 -2.53 -32.31 10.97
N ILE A 391 -1.72 -33.23 11.50
CA ILE A 391 -1.49 -33.36 12.94
C ILE A 391 -0.86 -32.08 13.51
N GLU A 392 0.19 -31.55 12.88
CA GLU A 392 0.81 -30.28 13.28
C GLU A 392 -0.23 -29.15 13.32
N LEU A 393 -1.09 -29.05 12.30
CA LEU A 393 -2.15 -28.03 12.25
C LEU A 393 -3.17 -28.20 13.37
N LEU A 394 -3.54 -29.44 13.72
CA LEU A 394 -4.43 -29.72 14.85
C LEU A 394 -3.80 -29.31 16.19
N VAL A 395 -2.49 -29.52 16.37
CA VAL A 395 -1.75 -29.07 17.55
C VAL A 395 -1.73 -27.55 17.64
N PHE A 396 -1.37 -26.85 16.55
CA PHE A 396 -1.42 -25.39 16.52
C PHE A 396 -2.83 -24.83 16.71
N ALA A 397 -3.85 -25.50 16.17
CA ALA A 397 -5.23 -25.12 16.39
C ALA A 397 -5.62 -25.27 17.86
N PHE A 398 -5.25 -26.38 18.52
CA PHE A 398 -5.55 -26.61 19.94
C PHE A 398 -4.98 -25.52 20.84
N PHE A 399 -3.70 -25.16 20.66
CA PHE A 399 -3.05 -24.11 21.46
C PHE A 399 -3.49 -22.69 21.05
N GLY A 400 -3.79 -22.45 19.78
CA GLY A 400 -4.21 -21.15 19.27
C GLY A 400 -5.67 -20.81 19.53
N LEU A 401 -6.55 -21.83 19.64
CA LEU A 401 -8.01 -21.67 19.71
C LEU A 401 -8.48 -20.82 20.91
N PRO A 402 -7.97 -20.99 22.15
CA PRO A 402 -8.44 -20.17 23.27
C PRO A 402 -8.24 -18.67 23.03
N GLY A 403 -7.06 -18.26 22.58
CA GLY A 403 -6.81 -16.86 22.26
C GLY A 403 -7.54 -16.39 20.99
N LEU A 404 -7.81 -17.28 20.02
CA LEU A 404 -8.66 -16.95 18.87
C LEU A 404 -10.09 -16.64 19.32
N VAL A 405 -10.65 -17.43 20.23
CA VAL A 405 -11.99 -17.21 20.77
C VAL A 405 -12.07 -15.89 21.52
N LEU A 406 -11.08 -15.60 22.38
CA LEU A 406 -11.01 -14.33 23.10
C LEU A 406 -10.81 -13.12 22.17
N THR A 407 -10.14 -13.28 21.04
CA THR A 407 -9.92 -12.16 20.09
C THR A 407 -10.93 -12.10 18.95
N ALA A 408 -11.82 -13.09 18.81
CA ALA A 408 -12.80 -13.18 17.74
C ALA A 408 -13.71 -11.94 17.63
N PRO A 409 -14.24 -11.36 18.73
CA PRO A 409 -15.04 -10.13 18.65
C PRO A 409 -14.25 -8.94 18.10
N ILE A 410 -12.98 -8.81 18.48
CA ILE A 410 -12.08 -7.76 18.01
C ILE A 410 -11.84 -7.93 16.51
N TRP A 411 -11.47 -9.14 16.09
CA TRP A 411 -11.19 -9.45 14.69
C TRP A 411 -12.42 -9.26 13.79
N HIS A 412 -13.59 -9.73 14.24
CA HIS A 412 -14.85 -9.55 13.52
C HIS A 412 -15.19 -8.06 13.37
N THR A 413 -15.09 -7.29 14.45
CA THR A 413 -15.39 -5.86 14.44
C THR A 413 -14.41 -5.08 13.55
N ALA A 414 -13.10 -5.35 13.68
CA ALA A 414 -12.08 -4.74 12.84
C ALA A 414 -12.31 -5.03 11.34
N ARG A 415 -12.71 -6.25 10.99
CA ARG A 415 -13.07 -6.61 9.61
C ARG A 415 -14.29 -5.84 9.11
N ARG A 416 -15.35 -5.73 9.91
CA ARG A 416 -16.57 -5.01 9.53
C ARG A 416 -16.33 -3.51 9.38
N VAL A 417 -15.62 -2.88 10.31
CA VAL A 417 -15.27 -1.46 10.26
C VAL A 417 -14.40 -1.18 9.03
N ALA A 418 -13.36 -1.99 8.79
CA ALA A 418 -12.50 -1.81 7.63
C ALA A 418 -13.26 -1.99 6.31
N ALA A 419 -14.18 -2.95 6.21
CA ALA A 419 -15.01 -3.13 5.02
C ALA A 419 -15.97 -1.94 4.79
N ALA A 420 -16.63 -1.46 5.84
CA ALA A 420 -17.49 -0.28 5.76
C ALA A 420 -16.69 0.96 5.29
N LYS A 421 -15.49 1.14 5.82
CA LYS A 421 -14.61 2.27 5.48
C LYS A 421 -14.03 2.15 4.08
N MET A 422 -13.77 0.95 3.58
CA MET A 422 -13.35 0.70 2.20
C MET A 422 -14.43 1.18 1.20
N VAL A 423 -15.71 0.88 1.47
CA VAL A 423 -16.84 1.34 0.64
C VAL A 423 -16.96 2.86 0.66
N GLU A 424 -16.89 3.47 1.85
CA GLU A 424 -16.90 4.94 2.00
C GLU A 424 -15.73 5.59 1.25
N ALA A 425 -14.53 5.01 1.34
CA ALA A 425 -13.34 5.52 0.68
C ALA A 425 -13.45 5.48 -0.84
N LYS A 426 -13.96 4.38 -1.42
CA LYS A 426 -14.18 4.26 -2.86
C LYS A 426 -15.24 5.25 -3.35
N ALA A 427 -16.34 5.41 -2.60
CA ALA A 427 -17.39 6.38 -2.96
C ALA A 427 -16.89 7.84 -2.92
N GLY A 428 -15.96 8.15 -2.02
CA GLY A 428 -15.41 9.50 -1.84
C GLY A 428 -14.27 9.89 -2.78
N SER A 429 -13.80 9.02 -3.69
CA SER A 429 -12.67 9.31 -4.56
C SER A 429 -12.72 8.56 -5.88
N SER A 430 -12.60 9.29 -7.00
CA SER A 430 -12.46 8.72 -8.34
C SER A 430 -11.10 8.06 -8.60
N VAL A 431 -10.09 8.36 -7.79
CA VAL A 431 -8.73 7.85 -7.97
C VAL A 431 -8.60 6.41 -7.44
N LYS A 432 -9.44 6.02 -6.47
CA LYS A 432 -9.39 4.71 -5.81
C LYS A 432 -10.11 3.65 -6.62
N ILE A 433 -9.48 2.50 -6.82
CA ILE A 433 -10.07 1.39 -7.59
C ILE A 433 -11.01 0.57 -6.68
N TRP A 434 -10.52 0.19 -5.50
CA TRP A 434 -11.23 -0.63 -4.52
C TRP A 434 -11.36 0.05 -3.16
N GLY A 435 -10.51 1.04 -2.85
CA GLY A 435 -10.45 1.69 -1.54
C GLY A 435 -9.67 0.88 -0.49
N LYS A 436 -8.78 -0.02 -0.93
CA LYS A 436 -8.00 -0.88 -0.02
C LYS A 436 -7.00 -0.11 0.85
N ASP A 437 -6.67 1.12 0.46
CA ASP A 437 -5.75 2.04 1.15
C ASP A 437 -6.18 2.42 2.57
N VAL A 438 -7.42 2.09 2.97
CA VAL A 438 -7.91 2.36 4.32
C VAL A 438 -8.00 1.10 5.18
N VAL A 439 -7.85 -0.09 4.60
CA VAL A 439 -8.20 -1.35 5.26
C VAL A 439 -7.27 -1.66 6.42
N ALA A 440 -5.94 -1.61 6.23
CA ALA A 440 -5.01 -1.86 7.34
C ALA A 440 -5.10 -0.75 8.39
N THR A 441 -5.27 0.50 7.97
CA THR A 441 -5.49 1.64 8.86
C THR A 441 -6.63 1.38 9.84
N TRP A 442 -7.81 1.01 9.33
CA TRP A 442 -8.97 0.77 10.20
C TRP A 442 -8.85 -0.52 11.00
N LYS A 443 -8.20 -1.56 10.49
CA LYS A 443 -7.90 -2.76 11.29
C LYS A 443 -7.01 -2.43 12.49
N VAL A 444 -5.93 -1.67 12.27
CA VAL A 444 -4.98 -1.26 13.32
C VAL A 444 -5.68 -0.33 14.32
N LEU A 445 -6.37 0.72 13.86
CA LEU A 445 -7.04 1.67 14.75
C LEU A 445 -8.14 1.00 15.59
N THR A 446 -8.96 0.13 14.99
CA THR A 446 -9.99 -0.62 15.72
C THR A 446 -9.36 -1.58 16.72
N ALA A 447 -8.27 -2.27 16.38
CA ALA A 447 -7.57 -3.17 17.29
C ALA A 447 -6.93 -2.40 18.48
N VAL A 448 -6.25 -1.28 18.21
CA VAL A 448 -5.65 -0.41 19.24
C VAL A 448 -6.67 0.04 20.27
N PHE A 449 -7.91 0.33 19.84
CA PHE A 449 -8.98 0.70 20.75
C PHE A 449 -9.62 -0.50 21.46
N LEU A 450 -9.96 -1.57 20.73
CA LEU A 450 -10.72 -2.69 21.28
C LEU A 450 -9.89 -3.62 22.15
N ILE A 451 -8.59 -3.79 21.89
CA ILE A 451 -7.75 -4.70 22.67
C ILE A 451 -7.74 -4.32 24.16
N PRO A 452 -7.42 -3.07 24.56
CA PRO A 452 -7.48 -2.67 25.96
C PRO A 452 -8.88 -2.81 26.58
N VAL A 453 -9.93 -2.48 25.82
CA VAL A 453 -11.33 -2.60 26.28
C VAL A 453 -11.67 -4.05 26.60
N PHE A 454 -11.41 -4.97 25.67
CA PHE A 454 -11.69 -6.39 25.87
C PHE A 454 -10.81 -7.01 26.94
N TRP A 455 -9.54 -6.63 27.03
CA TRP A 455 -8.67 -7.08 28.13
C TRP A 455 -9.21 -6.63 29.49
N PHE A 456 -9.60 -5.37 29.62
CA PHE A 456 -10.25 -4.87 30.84
C PHE A 456 -11.52 -5.66 31.16
N LEU A 457 -12.42 -5.84 30.18
CA LEU A 457 -13.65 -6.62 30.37
C LEU A 457 -13.36 -8.06 30.82
N TYR A 458 -12.40 -8.75 30.21
CA TYR A 458 -12.04 -10.11 30.60
C TYR A 458 -11.45 -10.20 32.01
N THR A 459 -10.60 -9.24 32.40
CA THR A 459 -10.07 -9.17 33.76
C THR A 459 -11.15 -8.85 34.79
N LEU A 460 -12.08 -7.95 34.46
CA LEU A 460 -13.21 -7.62 35.32
C LEU A 460 -14.16 -8.82 35.47
N THR A 461 -14.52 -9.48 34.37
CA THR A 461 -15.35 -10.69 34.40
C THR A 461 -14.67 -11.78 35.23
N SER A 462 -13.36 -11.97 35.07
CA SER A 462 -12.60 -12.91 35.90
C SER A 462 -12.75 -12.61 37.40
N PHE A 463 -12.61 -11.34 37.81
CA PHE A 463 -12.79 -10.94 39.20
C PHE A 463 -14.21 -11.20 39.70
N LEU A 464 -15.23 -10.80 38.92
CA LEU A 464 -16.64 -10.96 39.29
C LEU A 464 -17.02 -12.44 39.43
N VAL A 465 -16.56 -13.28 38.51
CA VAL A 465 -16.80 -14.73 38.56
C VAL A 465 -16.10 -15.35 39.77
N SER A 466 -14.83 -15.03 40.00
CA SER A 466 -14.08 -15.61 41.13
C SER A 466 -14.64 -15.17 42.50
N TYR A 467 -15.13 -13.93 42.60
CA TYR A 467 -15.61 -13.36 43.85
C TYR A 467 -17.07 -13.73 44.14
N PHE A 468 -17.98 -13.56 43.18
CA PHE A 468 -19.42 -13.73 43.41
C PHE A 468 -19.96 -15.11 43.06
N ILE A 469 -19.36 -15.82 42.10
CA ILE A 469 -19.85 -17.13 41.64
C ILE A 469 -19.10 -18.27 42.31
N LEU A 470 -17.76 -18.17 42.37
CA LEU A 470 -16.91 -19.19 42.99
C LEU A 470 -16.65 -18.95 44.48
N ASP A 471 -17.10 -17.81 45.02
CA ASP A 471 -16.98 -17.41 46.43
C ASP A 471 -15.58 -17.60 47.03
N LEU A 472 -14.53 -17.32 46.26
CA LEU A 472 -13.13 -17.51 46.69
C LEU A 472 -12.66 -16.45 47.70
N GLY A 473 -13.50 -15.47 48.03
CA GLY A 473 -13.13 -14.30 48.82
C GLY A 473 -12.23 -13.30 48.07
N ARG A 474 -11.96 -12.16 48.72
CA ARG A 474 -11.34 -11.00 48.05
C ARG A 474 -9.89 -11.24 47.62
N ARG A 475 -9.04 -11.77 48.51
CA ARG A 475 -7.61 -11.94 48.24
C ARG A 475 -7.36 -12.96 47.11
N PRO A 476 -7.92 -14.18 47.14
CA PRO A 476 -7.75 -15.13 46.05
C PRO A 476 -8.31 -14.63 44.71
N SER A 477 -9.46 -13.93 44.73
CA SER A 477 -10.03 -13.33 43.52
C SER A 477 -9.08 -12.32 42.88
N LEU A 478 -8.44 -11.44 43.66
CA LEU A 478 -7.44 -10.50 43.15
C LEU A 478 -6.21 -11.21 42.55
N ILE A 479 -5.77 -12.32 43.16
CA ILE A 479 -4.67 -13.13 42.61
C ILE A 479 -5.08 -13.73 41.26
N VAL A 480 -6.26 -14.34 41.17
CA VAL A 480 -6.79 -14.90 39.91
C VAL A 480 -6.87 -13.82 38.83
N THR A 481 -7.39 -12.63 39.17
CA THR A 481 -7.45 -11.50 38.25
C THR A 481 -6.08 -11.04 37.79
N ALA A 482 -5.09 -10.95 38.68
CA ALA A 482 -3.72 -10.57 38.32
C ALA A 482 -3.06 -11.61 37.40
N VAL A 483 -3.28 -12.90 37.66
CA VAL A 483 -2.83 -14.00 36.80
C VAL A 483 -3.46 -13.89 35.41
N ILE A 484 -4.78 -13.70 35.33
CA ILE A 484 -5.49 -13.58 34.05
C ILE A 484 -5.08 -12.31 33.28
N ALA A 485 -4.93 -11.18 33.97
CA ALA A 485 -4.46 -9.93 33.38
C ALA A 485 -3.07 -10.08 32.72
N THR A 486 -2.21 -10.92 33.31
CA THR A 486 -0.87 -11.21 32.77
C THR A 486 -0.90 -12.30 31.70
N ALA A 487 -1.80 -13.29 31.83
CA ALA A 487 -1.90 -14.41 30.90
C ALA A 487 -2.54 -14.02 29.55
N ILE A 488 -3.51 -13.11 29.53
CA ILE A 488 -4.22 -12.70 28.30
C ILE A 488 -3.27 -12.14 27.23
N PRO A 489 -2.36 -11.18 27.53
CA PRO A 489 -1.40 -10.70 26.54
C PRO A 489 -0.48 -11.80 26.01
N LEU A 490 0.00 -12.70 26.88
CA LEU A 490 0.86 -13.83 26.51
C LEU A 490 0.13 -14.82 25.61
N LEU A 491 -1.11 -15.14 25.93
CA LEU A 491 -1.98 -16.00 25.12
C LEU A 491 -2.27 -15.36 23.76
N THR A 492 -2.56 -14.06 23.73
CA THR A 492 -2.77 -13.33 22.47
C THR A 492 -1.53 -13.38 21.58
N TRP A 493 -0.34 -13.18 22.17
CA TRP A 493 0.93 -13.31 21.48
C TRP A 493 1.15 -14.73 20.96
N ALA A 494 0.91 -15.76 21.78
CA ALA A 494 1.05 -17.16 21.39
C ALA A 494 0.08 -17.54 20.27
N THR A 495 -1.17 -17.06 20.31
CA THR A 495 -2.15 -17.25 19.23
C THR A 495 -1.69 -16.64 17.92
N ILE A 496 -1.07 -15.46 17.93
CA ILE A 496 -0.52 -14.85 16.70
C ILE A 496 0.59 -15.72 16.12
N HIS A 497 1.49 -16.27 16.94
CA HIS A 497 2.54 -17.19 16.46
C HIS A 497 1.97 -18.51 15.95
N CYS A 498 1.00 -19.10 16.66
CA CYS A 498 0.29 -20.28 16.20
C CYS A 498 -0.42 -20.03 14.86
N TYR A 499 -0.97 -18.82 14.67
CA TYR A 499 -1.57 -18.40 13.41
C TYR A 499 -0.52 -18.26 12.30
N ASP A 500 0.61 -17.61 12.55
CA ASP A 500 1.67 -17.42 11.56
C ASP A 500 2.20 -18.76 11.05
N HIS A 501 2.59 -19.66 11.96
CA HIS A 501 3.08 -21.00 11.62
C HIS A 501 1.98 -21.90 11.05
N GLY A 502 0.79 -21.88 11.64
CA GLY A 502 -0.36 -22.66 11.19
C GLY A 502 -0.83 -22.28 9.80
N ALA A 503 -0.78 -20.98 9.43
CA ALA A 503 -1.11 -20.51 8.09
C ALA A 503 -0.13 -21.06 7.04
N ASP A 504 1.16 -21.17 7.38
CA ASP A 504 2.17 -21.70 6.46
C ASP A 504 2.06 -23.22 6.29
N ILE A 505 1.76 -23.94 7.38
CA ILE A 505 1.42 -25.37 7.33
C ILE A 505 0.16 -25.59 6.50
N PHE A 506 -0.91 -24.82 6.74
CA PHE A 506 -2.17 -24.95 6.02
C PHE A 506 -1.99 -24.77 4.50
N LYS A 507 -1.18 -23.79 4.08
CA LYS A 507 -0.88 -23.58 2.65
C LYS A 507 -0.16 -24.78 2.02
N SER A 508 0.56 -25.60 2.80
CA SER A 508 1.25 -26.80 2.30
C SER A 508 0.34 -28.00 2.02
N LEU A 509 -0.90 -28.01 2.55
CA LEU A 509 -1.81 -29.16 2.42
C LEU A 509 -2.25 -29.40 0.98
N ARG A 510 -2.60 -28.33 0.24
CA ARG A 510 -3.13 -28.44 -1.12
C ARG A 510 -2.14 -29.04 -2.14
N PRO A 511 -0.87 -28.62 -2.22
CA PRO A 511 0.08 -29.27 -3.12
C PRO A 511 0.39 -30.72 -2.73
N LEU A 512 0.41 -31.05 -1.43
CA LEU A 512 0.57 -32.43 -0.97
C LEU A 512 -0.63 -33.30 -1.36
N TRP A 513 -1.85 -32.78 -1.20
CA TRP A 513 -3.08 -33.44 -1.66
C TRP A 513 -3.06 -33.67 -3.18
N MET A 514 -2.61 -32.70 -3.97
CA MET A 514 -2.44 -32.87 -5.42
C MET A 514 -1.40 -33.93 -5.76
N ALA A 515 -0.29 -34.01 -5.02
CA ALA A 515 0.70 -35.07 -5.22
C ALA A 515 0.12 -36.47 -4.92
N VAL A 516 -0.75 -36.59 -3.90
CA VAL A 516 -1.43 -37.84 -3.55
C VAL A 516 -2.45 -38.26 -4.60
N VAL A 517 -3.39 -37.37 -4.95
CA VAL A 517 -4.56 -37.70 -5.80
C VAL A 517 -4.26 -37.58 -7.29
N ALA A 518 -3.45 -36.61 -7.67
CA ALA A 518 -3.39 -36.07 -9.03
C ALA A 518 -1.95 -36.00 -9.56
N GLY A 519 -1.07 -36.94 -9.14
CA GLY A 519 0.35 -36.93 -9.51
C GLY A 519 0.62 -36.73 -11.00
N SER A 520 -0.26 -37.23 -11.89
CA SER A 520 -0.22 -37.02 -13.35
C SER A 520 -0.92 -35.73 -13.81
N SER A 521 -2.00 -35.28 -13.17
CA SER A 521 -2.73 -34.05 -13.56
C SER A 521 -1.98 -32.76 -13.24
N ALA A 522 -0.98 -32.81 -12.35
CA ALA A 522 -0.08 -31.69 -12.09
C ALA A 522 1.11 -31.62 -13.08
N GLN A 523 1.27 -32.61 -13.97
CA GLN A 523 2.35 -32.66 -14.96
C GLN A 523 2.31 -31.47 -15.95
N PRO A 524 1.16 -31.08 -16.55
CA PRO A 524 1.11 -29.95 -17.47
C PRO A 524 1.54 -28.62 -16.82
N LEU A 525 1.22 -28.42 -15.54
CA LEU A 525 1.67 -27.26 -14.77
C LEU A 525 3.18 -27.24 -14.57
N ARG A 526 3.78 -28.40 -14.27
CA ARG A 526 5.24 -28.53 -14.13
C ARG A 526 5.95 -28.28 -15.46
N ASP A 527 5.42 -28.85 -16.54
CA ASP A 527 5.96 -28.68 -17.89
C ASP A 527 5.89 -27.21 -18.33
N MET A 528 4.74 -26.55 -18.13
CA MET A 528 4.56 -25.14 -18.45
C MET A 528 5.46 -24.22 -17.62
N ARG A 529 5.59 -24.50 -16.31
CA ARG A 529 6.51 -23.75 -15.44
C ARG A 529 7.95 -23.84 -15.94
N GLN A 530 8.38 -25.03 -16.35
CA GLN A 530 9.74 -25.25 -16.84
C GLN A 530 9.97 -24.56 -18.18
N ASP A 531 9.06 -24.71 -19.15
CA ASP A 531 9.13 -24.00 -20.44
C ASP A 531 9.23 -22.49 -20.24
N LEU A 532 8.40 -21.92 -19.36
CA LEU A 532 8.45 -20.50 -19.02
C LEU A 532 9.78 -20.10 -18.38
N ALA A 533 10.29 -20.86 -17.42
CA ALA A 533 11.58 -20.57 -16.77
C ALA A 533 12.74 -20.57 -17.80
N GLU A 534 12.76 -21.54 -18.71
CA GLU A 534 13.75 -21.63 -19.79
C GLU A 534 13.65 -20.47 -20.79
N ARG A 535 12.43 -20.08 -21.16
CA ARG A 535 12.20 -18.95 -22.09
C ARG A 535 12.55 -17.61 -21.44
N ILE A 536 12.21 -17.41 -20.16
CA ILE A 536 12.57 -16.19 -19.43
C ILE A 536 14.09 -16.10 -19.28
N ALA A 537 14.76 -17.19 -18.92
CA ALA A 537 16.22 -17.24 -18.81
C ALA A 537 16.88 -16.85 -20.15
N ARG A 538 16.45 -17.48 -21.26
CA ARG A 538 16.92 -17.14 -22.61
C ARG A 538 16.64 -15.69 -22.98
N GLY A 539 15.44 -15.19 -22.74
CA GLY A 539 15.09 -13.80 -23.01
C GLY A 539 15.95 -12.80 -22.23
N ILE A 540 16.34 -13.12 -21.00
CA ILE A 540 17.24 -12.29 -20.19
C ILE A 540 18.68 -12.36 -20.70
N ASP A 541 19.16 -13.53 -21.11
CA ASP A 541 20.51 -13.68 -21.67
C ASP A 541 20.63 -12.96 -23.03
N GLU A 542 19.56 -12.91 -23.82
CA GLU A 542 19.51 -12.19 -25.11
C GLU A 542 19.32 -10.67 -24.94
N LEU A 543 18.35 -10.23 -24.13
CA LEU A 543 17.96 -8.81 -24.01
C LEU A 543 18.71 -8.05 -22.90
N GLY A 544 19.27 -8.76 -21.91
CA GLY A 544 19.97 -8.18 -20.77
C GLY A 544 21.21 -7.37 -21.17
N PRO A 545 22.12 -7.90 -22.01
CA PRO A 545 23.28 -7.17 -22.49
C PRO A 545 22.93 -5.91 -23.30
N GLU A 546 21.84 -5.93 -24.07
CA GLU A 546 21.36 -4.75 -24.81
C GLU A 546 20.84 -3.62 -23.90
N LEU A 547 20.38 -3.96 -22.70
CA LEU A 547 19.88 -2.98 -21.73
C LEU A 547 20.98 -2.42 -20.83
N TYR A 548 21.86 -3.28 -20.32
CA TYR A 548 22.84 -2.91 -19.29
C TYR A 548 24.29 -2.86 -19.80
N GLY A 549 24.52 -3.16 -21.09
CA GLY A 549 25.85 -3.17 -21.68
C GLY A 549 26.63 -4.48 -21.45
N PRO A 550 27.91 -4.52 -21.85
CA PRO A 550 28.71 -5.75 -21.89
C PRO A 550 28.98 -6.36 -20.51
N ASP A 551 28.96 -5.56 -19.45
CA ASP A 551 29.16 -6.00 -18.05
C ASP A 551 27.90 -6.61 -17.40
N PHE A 552 26.83 -6.81 -18.17
CA PHE A 552 25.61 -7.42 -17.65
C PHE A 552 25.85 -8.77 -16.96
N HIS A 553 26.69 -9.63 -17.54
CA HIS A 553 26.94 -10.97 -17.00
C HIS A 553 27.70 -10.95 -15.67
N SER A 554 28.55 -9.94 -15.42
CA SER A 554 29.27 -9.79 -14.14
C SER A 554 28.40 -9.13 -13.06
N THR A 555 27.46 -8.28 -13.45
CA THR A 555 26.60 -7.49 -12.56
C THR A 555 25.19 -8.07 -12.35
N ARG A 556 24.88 -9.24 -12.93
CA ARG A 556 23.58 -9.92 -12.73
C ARG A 556 23.44 -10.48 -11.32
N ILE A 557 22.23 -10.34 -10.76
CA ILE A 557 21.91 -10.73 -9.37
C ILE A 557 21.95 -12.26 -9.19
N VAL A 558 21.47 -12.99 -10.20
CA VAL A 558 21.50 -14.46 -10.26
C VAL A 558 22.49 -14.83 -11.35
N ARG A 559 23.54 -15.62 -11.05
CA ARG A 559 24.57 -15.99 -12.04
C ARG A 559 23.99 -16.96 -13.07
N ALA A 560 24.54 -16.96 -14.29
CA ALA A 560 24.11 -17.86 -15.35
C ALA A 560 24.21 -19.34 -14.94
N GLU A 561 25.31 -19.70 -14.27
CA GLU A 561 25.55 -21.04 -13.72
C GLU A 561 24.46 -21.48 -12.74
N ASP A 562 24.01 -20.57 -11.87
CA ASP A 562 22.92 -20.84 -10.92
C ASP A 562 21.60 -21.07 -11.68
N VAL A 563 21.32 -20.28 -12.72
CA VAL A 563 20.10 -20.46 -13.54
C VAL A 563 20.12 -21.81 -14.23
N ASP A 564 21.23 -22.14 -14.90
CA ASP A 564 21.38 -23.40 -15.62
C ASP A 564 21.32 -24.62 -14.68
N TYR A 565 21.97 -24.56 -13.52
CA TYR A 565 21.85 -25.60 -12.50
C TYR A 565 20.40 -25.75 -12.01
N GLY A 566 19.69 -24.64 -11.80
CA GLY A 566 18.27 -24.64 -11.42
C GLY A 566 17.34 -25.25 -12.48
N LEU A 567 17.63 -25.03 -13.76
CA LEU A 567 16.89 -25.62 -14.89
C LEU A 567 17.16 -27.13 -14.98
N ARG A 568 18.43 -27.56 -14.87
CA ARG A 568 18.81 -28.98 -14.82
C ARG A 568 18.16 -29.72 -13.65
N LEU A 569 18.11 -29.09 -12.48
CA LEU A 569 17.43 -29.65 -11.30
C LEU A 569 15.91 -29.80 -11.55
N SER A 570 15.28 -28.80 -12.18
CA SER A 570 13.86 -28.86 -12.55
C SER A 570 13.56 -29.97 -13.56
N GLN A 571 14.47 -30.20 -14.52
CA GLN A 571 14.38 -31.31 -15.49
C GLN A 571 14.47 -32.69 -14.83
N LYS A 572 15.37 -32.87 -13.84
CA LYS A 572 15.43 -34.12 -13.06
C LYS A 572 14.12 -34.38 -12.31
N LEU A 573 13.56 -33.36 -11.67
CA LEU A 573 12.26 -33.43 -11.00
C LEU A 573 11.12 -33.79 -11.96
N ARG A 574 11.17 -33.32 -13.21
CA ARG A 574 10.19 -33.65 -14.27
C ARG A 574 10.22 -35.14 -14.65
N ARG A 575 11.39 -35.78 -14.65
CA ARG A 575 11.57 -37.18 -15.08
C ARG A 575 11.27 -38.22 -13.99
N GLY A 576 11.05 -37.78 -12.74
CA GLY A 576 10.87 -38.70 -11.61
C GLY A 576 12.14 -39.51 -11.29
N GLU A 577 13.29 -39.12 -11.83
CA GLU A 577 14.59 -39.75 -11.61
C GLU A 577 15.13 -39.33 -10.24
N GLY A 578 15.06 -40.23 -9.27
CA GLY A 578 15.89 -40.25 -8.05
C GLY A 578 15.87 -38.99 -7.17
N PHE A 579 15.06 -39.02 -6.12
CA PHE A 579 14.89 -37.94 -5.16
C PHE A 579 15.93 -37.99 -4.04
N GLN A 580 16.85 -37.03 -3.96
CA GLN A 580 17.63 -36.79 -2.74
C GLN A 580 17.03 -35.59 -2.00
N THR A 581 16.61 -35.79 -0.75
CA THR A 581 16.09 -34.73 0.14
C THR A 581 17.12 -33.61 0.40
N GLN A 582 18.39 -33.83 0.07
CA GLN A 582 19.48 -32.87 0.21
C GLN A 582 19.55 -31.87 -0.97
N ASP A 583 19.01 -32.20 -2.15
CA ASP A 583 19.09 -31.34 -3.34
C ASP A 583 18.16 -30.11 -3.26
N PHE A 584 17.23 -30.12 -2.31
CA PHE A 584 16.23 -29.09 -2.13
C PHE A 584 15.84 -28.98 -0.66
N ARG A 585 15.82 -27.76 -0.09
CA ARG A 585 15.32 -27.55 1.28
C ARG A 585 13.78 -27.57 1.30
N TRP A 586 13.20 -28.76 1.34
CA TRP A 586 11.76 -29.01 1.33
C TRP A 586 11.00 -28.42 2.53
N ASP A 587 11.61 -28.47 3.70
CA ASP A 587 10.99 -28.04 4.96
C ASP A 587 11.02 -26.53 5.17
N GLU A 588 11.76 -25.83 4.32
CA GLU A 588 12.17 -24.46 4.52
C GLU A 588 11.58 -23.62 3.36
N VAL A 589 10.27 -23.39 3.43
CA VAL A 589 9.58 -22.41 2.56
C VAL A 589 10.37 -21.10 2.68
N ASP A 590 10.92 -20.57 1.58
CA ASP A 590 11.41 -19.19 1.60
C ASP A 590 10.17 -18.33 1.79
N GLU A 591 9.79 -18.09 3.05
CA GLU A 591 8.54 -17.43 3.38
C GLU A 591 8.49 -16.06 2.69
N ARG A 592 9.64 -15.47 2.34
CA ARG A 592 9.79 -14.23 1.56
C ARG A 592 9.14 -14.30 0.16
N GLU A 593 8.86 -15.50 -0.35
CA GLU A 593 8.15 -15.78 -1.61
C GLU A 593 6.63 -15.96 -1.47
N PHE A 594 6.05 -15.74 -0.28
CA PHE A 594 4.60 -15.62 -0.11
C PHE A 594 3.99 -14.40 -0.85
N SER A 595 4.75 -13.68 -1.68
CA SER A 595 4.38 -12.38 -2.27
C SER A 595 3.20 -12.39 -3.23
N ASP A 596 2.60 -13.53 -3.54
CA ASP A 596 1.72 -13.66 -4.70
C ASP A 596 0.32 -14.16 -4.32
N ASP A 597 -0.29 -13.61 -3.26
CA ASP A 597 -1.75 -13.76 -3.05
C ASP A 597 -2.52 -12.76 -3.92
N VAL A 598 -2.43 -12.90 -5.23
CA VAL A 598 -3.37 -12.23 -6.14
C VAL A 598 -4.21 -13.24 -6.88
N PHE A 599 -5.02 -13.97 -6.10
CA PHE A 599 -6.20 -14.65 -6.62
C PHE A 599 -7.43 -13.92 -6.12
N LEU A 600 -7.85 -12.87 -6.84
CA LEU A 600 -9.24 -12.41 -6.84
C LEU A 600 -9.59 -11.90 -8.25
N PHE A 601 -10.69 -12.43 -8.75
CA PHE A 601 -11.21 -12.38 -10.12
C PHE A 601 -11.34 -10.97 -10.70
N LYS A 602 -10.85 -10.79 -11.93
CA LYS A 602 -11.42 -9.85 -12.90
C LYS A 602 -12.41 -10.67 -13.73
N ASP A 603 -13.67 -10.71 -13.32
CA ASP A 603 -14.72 -11.20 -14.21
C ASP A 603 -15.18 -10.00 -15.06
N GLU A 604 -14.65 -9.90 -16.28
CA GLU A 604 -14.97 -8.81 -17.21
C GLU A 604 -16.40 -8.90 -17.78
N THR A 605 -17.19 -9.91 -17.39
CA THR A 605 -18.47 -10.15 -18.06
C THR A 605 -19.71 -9.62 -17.33
N ARG A 606 -19.63 -9.13 -16.08
CA ARG A 606 -20.83 -8.58 -15.40
C ARG A 606 -20.49 -7.38 -14.52
N GLY A 607 -21.08 -6.22 -14.86
CA GLY A 607 -20.99 -4.95 -14.11
C GLY A 607 -21.63 -4.94 -12.72
N VAL A 608 -21.59 -6.05 -11.97
CA VAL A 608 -22.06 -6.15 -10.58
C VAL A 608 -21.08 -7.01 -9.79
N VAL A 609 -20.30 -6.39 -8.90
CA VAL A 609 -19.36 -7.07 -8.01
C VAL A 609 -20.12 -7.58 -6.78
N GLN A 610 -20.51 -8.86 -6.77
CA GLN A 610 -20.86 -9.55 -5.53
C GLN A 610 -19.56 -9.96 -4.82
N GLY A 611 -19.23 -9.27 -3.73
CA GLY A 611 -18.20 -9.73 -2.80
C GLY A 611 -18.70 -10.95 -2.04
N VAL A 612 -17.98 -12.06 -2.08
CA VAL A 612 -18.33 -13.24 -1.28
C VAL A 612 -17.08 -13.89 -0.68
N TRP A 613 -16.87 -13.63 0.61
CA TRP A 613 -16.51 -14.68 1.56
C TRP A 613 -17.73 -14.86 2.47
N GLY A 614 -18.54 -15.87 2.14
CA GLY A 614 -19.76 -16.22 2.85
C GLY A 614 -20.93 -16.40 1.88
N ASP A 615 -21.03 -17.57 1.24
CA ASP A 615 -22.23 -18.40 1.15
C ASP A 615 -22.10 -19.43 0.00
N VAL A 616 -21.51 -20.58 0.31
CA VAL A 616 -21.53 -21.77 -0.57
C VAL A 616 -22.62 -22.75 -0.10
N ARG A 617 -23.51 -22.37 0.84
CA ARG A 617 -24.52 -23.27 1.42
C ARG A 617 -25.95 -23.04 0.94
N GLN A 618 -26.28 -21.94 0.25
CA GLN A 618 -27.66 -21.74 -0.23
C GLN A 618 -27.99 -22.22 -1.66
N ARG A 619 -27.03 -22.75 -2.44
CA ARG A 619 -27.31 -23.18 -3.84
C ARG A 619 -27.70 -24.64 -4.04
N ARG A 620 -28.03 -25.40 -2.97
CA ARG A 620 -28.44 -26.82 -3.08
C ARG A 620 -29.92 -27.12 -2.78
N ALA A 621 -30.78 -26.11 -2.57
CA ALA A 621 -32.17 -26.33 -2.17
C ALA A 621 -33.24 -25.89 -3.19
N ARG A 622 -32.90 -25.72 -4.49
CA ARG A 622 -33.89 -25.38 -5.54
C ARG A 622 -33.74 -26.15 -6.85
N SER A 623 -33.11 -27.32 -6.81
CA SER A 623 -33.17 -28.28 -7.91
C SER A 623 -33.03 -29.69 -7.35
N LEU A 624 -34.06 -30.11 -6.64
CA LEU A 624 -34.61 -31.45 -6.50
C LEU A 624 -35.85 -31.34 -5.61
#